data_AF-A0A8C8B3I3-F1
#
_entry.id   AF-A0A8C8B3I3-F1
#
_cell.length_a   1.000
_cell.length_b   1.000
_cell.length_c   1.000
_cell.angle_alpha   90.00
_cell.angle_beta   90.00
_cell.angle_gamma   90.00
#
_symmetry.space_group_name_H-M   'P 1'
#
loop_
_entity.id
_entity.type
_entity.pdbx_description
1 polymer ?
#
loop_
_entity_poly.entity_id
_entity_poly.type
_entity_poly.pdbx_seq_one_letter_code
_entity_poly.pdbx_strand_id
1 'polypeptide(L)'
;MYFAGEQAQTGSYFTFSIPPFLTSEKSVSEIPEAMDDFFCNFLVRLGMSRTLDCFQTEWYELIERGVFTAEDAGLVPTAYTRNQQLEAENMRLRQDLENYKLAANKAKEAFLKMQKERDFHRMHHRRVVQEKNRLISDIKRLKAHYASYEPVLKQLTEKYQTALRQKMLTSLERDRAVGQAVQKKNKKEKKKKEKELKCIAFQQ
;
A
#
# COMPACT_ATOMS: atom_id res chain seq x y z
N MET A 1 24.33 -11.18 -13.57
CA MET A 1 24.18 -10.22 -14.68
C MET A 1 22.71 -10.21 -15.03
N TYR A 2 21.90 -9.19 -14.79
CA TYR A 2 22.09 -7.76 -15.03
C TYR A 2 21.64 -6.93 -13.82
N PHE A 3 22.49 -6.01 -13.38
CA PHE A 3 22.13 -4.87 -12.54
C PHE A 3 21.62 -3.77 -13.47
N ALA A 4 20.39 -3.31 -13.27
CA ALA A 4 19.84 -2.18 -14.01
C ALA A 4 19.51 -1.04 -13.03
N GLY A 5 20.39 -0.04 -13.03
CA GLY A 5 20.10 1.38 -12.88
C GLY A 5 19.10 1.80 -11.82
N GLU A 6 19.60 2.05 -10.62
CA GLU A 6 18.98 2.90 -9.62
C GLU A 6 19.02 4.35 -10.12
N GLN A 7 17.94 4.80 -10.78
CA GLN A 7 17.71 6.22 -11.00
C GLN A 7 16.93 6.77 -9.81
N ALA A 8 17.68 7.35 -8.88
CA ALA A 8 17.18 8.27 -7.88
C ALA A 8 16.56 9.47 -8.62
N GLN A 9 15.24 9.47 -8.77
CA GLN A 9 14.52 10.72 -9.04
C GLN A 9 14.55 11.54 -7.76
N THR A 10 15.53 12.43 -7.75
CA THR A 10 15.65 13.56 -6.86
C THR A 10 14.31 14.26 -6.74
N GLY A 11 13.89 14.47 -5.49
CA GLY A 11 12.66 15.17 -5.18
C GLY A 11 12.61 16.49 -5.93
N SER A 12 11.60 16.64 -6.77
CA SER A 12 11.12 17.96 -7.16
C SER A 12 10.56 18.59 -5.89
N TYR A 13 11.42 19.33 -5.20
CA TYR A 13 11.02 20.31 -4.21
C TYR A 13 10.06 21.23 -4.94
N PHE A 14 8.77 21.02 -4.71
CA PHE A 14 7.73 21.97 -5.04
C PHE A 14 8.06 23.20 -4.19
N THR A 15 8.87 24.10 -4.75
CA THR A 15 9.11 25.42 -4.22
C THR A 15 7.75 26.09 -4.22
N PHE A 16 7.07 26.03 -3.07
CA PHE A 16 5.93 26.87 -2.78
C PHE A 16 6.51 28.29 -2.76
N SER A 17 6.49 28.94 -3.92
CA SER A 17 6.82 30.35 -4.06
C SER A 17 5.86 31.09 -3.16
N ILE A 18 6.33 31.45 -1.97
CA ILE A 18 5.68 32.45 -1.14
C ILE A 18 5.57 33.68 -2.04
N PRO A 19 4.36 34.20 -2.31
CA PRO A 19 4.23 35.40 -3.11
C PRO A 19 5.06 36.49 -2.43
N PRO A 20 5.85 37.29 -3.15
CA PRO A 20 6.53 38.42 -2.55
C PRO A 20 5.46 39.25 -1.84
N PHE A 21 5.61 39.37 -0.53
CA PHE A 21 4.85 40.31 0.29
C PHE A 21 5.18 41.69 -0.27
N LEU A 22 4.35 42.13 -1.22
CA LEU A 22 4.34 43.50 -1.68
C LEU A 22 3.85 44.30 -0.48
N THR A 23 4.77 44.78 0.34
CA THR A 23 4.63 46.05 1.03
C THR A 23 4.49 47.11 -0.06
N SER A 24 3.31 47.16 -0.66
CA SER A 24 2.85 48.34 -1.36
C SER A 24 2.68 49.39 -0.26
N GLU A 25 3.75 50.11 0.05
CA GLU A 25 3.63 51.46 0.60
C GLU A 25 2.90 52.29 -0.44
N LYS A 26 1.58 52.12 -0.50
CA LYS A 26 0.70 53.04 -1.15
C LYS A 26 0.54 54.15 -0.13
N SER A 27 1.40 55.16 -0.24
CA SER A 27 1.12 56.48 0.31
C SER A 27 -0.11 57.00 -0.41
N VAL A 28 -1.28 56.52 0.01
CA VAL A 28 -2.55 57.11 -0.39
C VAL A 28 -2.59 58.43 0.37
N SER A 29 -2.42 59.52 -0.35
CA SER A 29 -2.75 60.85 0.14
C SER A 29 -4.26 60.89 0.32
N GLU A 30 -4.74 60.39 1.46
CA GLU A 30 -6.14 60.51 1.85
C GLU A 30 -6.40 61.95 2.23
N ILE A 31 -7.24 62.60 1.42
CA ILE A 31 -7.94 63.81 1.82
C ILE A 31 -8.68 63.43 3.10
N PRO A 32 -8.37 64.04 4.26
CA PRO A 32 -8.97 63.60 5.50
C PRO A 32 -10.48 63.85 5.46
N GLU A 33 -11.25 62.89 5.97
CA GLU A 33 -12.72 62.95 6.00
C GLU A 33 -13.19 64.21 6.74
N ALA A 34 -14.34 64.75 6.34
CA ALA A 34 -14.98 65.82 7.09
C ALA A 34 -15.45 65.29 8.46
N MET A 35 -15.40 66.14 9.49
CA MET A 35 -15.68 65.71 10.87
C MET A 35 -17.12 65.22 11.07
N ASP A 36 -18.08 65.74 10.32
CA ASP A 36 -19.49 65.32 10.34
C ASP A 36 -19.70 63.91 9.76
N ASP A 37 -19.07 63.60 8.63
CA ASP A 37 -19.05 62.25 8.04
C ASP A 37 -18.44 61.24 9.03
N PHE A 38 -17.38 61.64 9.72
CA PHE A 38 -16.75 60.81 10.74
C PHE A 38 -17.68 60.46 11.90
N PHE A 39 -18.35 61.46 12.50
CA PHE A 39 -19.29 61.20 13.59
C PHE A 39 -20.47 60.34 13.12
N CYS A 40 -20.97 60.57 11.90
CA CYS A 40 -22.02 59.73 11.32
C CYS A 40 -21.54 58.28 11.19
N ASN A 41 -20.39 58.04 10.56
CA ASN A 41 -19.81 56.71 10.40
C ASN A 41 -19.51 56.02 11.73
N PHE A 42 -19.02 56.78 12.73
CA PHE A 42 -18.77 56.29 14.08
C PHE A 42 -20.05 55.81 14.76
N LEU A 43 -21.11 56.62 14.73
CA LEU A 43 -22.40 56.29 15.35
C LEU A 43 -23.09 55.12 14.63
N VAL A 44 -22.98 55.03 13.30
CA VAL A 44 -23.48 53.89 12.52
C VAL A 44 -22.74 52.61 12.90
N ARG A 45 -21.41 52.64 12.97
CA ARG A 45 -20.59 51.46 13.32
C ARG A 45 -20.89 50.93 14.72
N LEU A 46 -21.23 51.81 15.66
CA LEU A 46 -21.64 51.44 17.01
C LEU A 46 -23.14 51.11 17.14
N GLY A 47 -23.93 51.25 16.06
CA GLY A 47 -25.36 50.97 16.06
C GLY A 47 -26.22 51.99 16.83
N MET A 48 -25.72 53.22 17.01
CA MET A 48 -26.36 54.28 17.81
C MET A 48 -27.34 55.13 16.98
N SER A 49 -28.36 54.49 16.40
CA SER A 49 -29.27 55.15 15.43
C SER A 49 -30.02 56.37 15.98
N ARG A 50 -30.57 56.28 17.20
CA ARG A 50 -31.28 57.43 17.82
C ARG A 50 -30.37 58.64 18.05
N THR A 51 -29.11 58.37 18.40
CA THR A 51 -28.11 59.43 18.64
C THR A 51 -27.66 60.04 17.32
N LEU A 52 -27.54 59.24 16.27
CA LEU A 52 -27.28 59.71 14.92
C LEU A 52 -28.39 60.66 14.44
N ASP A 53 -29.66 60.29 14.59
CA ASP A 53 -30.78 61.12 14.15
C ASP A 53 -30.81 62.48 14.88
N CYS A 54 -30.60 62.48 16.20
CA CYS A 54 -30.50 63.73 16.98
C CYS A 54 -29.30 64.57 16.54
N PHE A 55 -28.12 63.95 16.40
CA PHE A 55 -26.90 64.63 15.98
C PHE A 55 -27.06 65.29 14.61
N GLN A 56 -27.57 64.56 13.60
CA GLN A 56 -27.78 65.10 12.26
C GLN A 56 -28.76 66.29 12.28
N THR A 57 -29.86 66.17 13.01
CA THR A 57 -30.85 67.24 13.14
C THR A 57 -30.22 68.51 13.74
N GLU A 58 -29.53 68.37 14.86
CA GLU A 58 -28.86 69.50 15.53
C GLU A 58 -27.76 70.12 14.65
N TRP A 59 -26.99 69.28 13.97
CA TRP A 59 -25.87 69.70 13.12
C TRP A 59 -26.34 70.56 11.94
N TYR A 60 -27.36 70.12 11.21
CA TYR A 60 -27.92 70.89 10.08
C TYR A 60 -28.67 72.15 10.54
N GLU A 61 -29.39 72.10 11.67
CA GLU A 61 -30.03 73.29 12.23
C GLU A 61 -29.02 74.40 12.58
N LEU A 62 -27.86 74.04 13.12
CA LEU A 62 -26.82 75.01 13.46
C LEU A 62 -26.16 75.63 12.22
N ILE A 63 -26.02 74.86 11.14
CA ILE A 63 -25.53 75.34 9.84
C ILE A 63 -26.55 76.31 9.23
N GLU A 64 -27.84 75.97 9.21
CA GLU A 64 -28.90 76.84 8.66
C GLU A 64 -29.01 78.17 9.43
N ARG A 65 -28.79 78.15 10.74
CA ARG A 65 -28.75 79.35 11.59
C ARG A 65 -27.46 80.17 11.42
N GLY A 66 -26.48 79.67 10.65
CA GLY A 66 -25.21 80.34 10.38
C GLY A 66 -24.28 80.43 11.60
N VAL A 67 -24.47 79.55 12.60
CA VAL A 67 -23.64 79.51 13.82
C VAL A 67 -22.21 79.08 13.50
N PHE A 68 -22.06 78.18 12.53
CA PHE A 68 -20.79 77.79 11.93
C PHE A 68 -21.02 77.26 10.51
N THR A 69 -19.97 77.24 9.69
CA THR A 69 -19.97 76.69 8.34
C THR A 69 -19.41 75.27 8.32
N ALA A 70 -19.73 74.48 7.30
CA ALA A 70 -19.19 73.11 7.16
C ALA A 70 -17.64 73.08 7.14
N GLU A 71 -17.00 74.18 6.74
CA GLU A 71 -15.54 74.32 6.72
C GLU A 71 -14.94 74.53 8.13
N ASP A 72 -15.71 75.13 9.05
CA ASP A 72 -15.29 75.38 10.44
C ASP A 72 -15.19 74.10 11.27
N ALA A 73 -15.88 73.04 10.87
CA ALA A 73 -15.85 71.74 11.53
C ALA A 73 -14.48 71.05 11.42
N GLY A 74 -13.67 71.42 10.43
CA GLY A 74 -12.35 70.84 10.19
C GLY A 74 -12.37 69.41 9.66
N LEU A 75 -11.19 68.81 9.55
CA LEU A 75 -11.00 67.46 9.01
C LEU A 75 -10.54 66.49 10.12
N VAL A 76 -10.87 65.22 9.93
CA VAL A 76 -10.50 64.15 10.86
C VAL A 76 -8.98 64.04 10.98
N PRO A 77 -8.43 63.93 12.21
CA PRO A 77 -7.01 63.70 12.39
C PRO A 77 -6.55 62.43 11.68
N THR A 78 -5.52 62.55 10.84
CA THR A 78 -4.98 61.48 10.00
C THR A 78 -4.58 60.20 10.75
N ALA A 79 -4.22 60.32 12.04
CA ALA A 79 -3.94 59.18 12.90
C ALA A 79 -5.16 58.27 13.13
N TYR A 80 -6.38 58.83 13.16
CA TYR A 80 -7.61 58.08 13.36
C TYR A 80 -7.92 57.19 12.15
N THR A 81 -7.94 57.77 10.95
CA THR A 81 -8.16 57.06 9.68
C THR A 81 -7.13 55.94 9.49
N ARG A 82 -5.86 56.24 9.80
CA ARG A 82 -4.79 55.25 9.77
C ARG A 82 -5.03 54.09 10.74
N ASN A 83 -5.50 54.36 11.96
CA ASN A 83 -5.79 53.29 12.92
C ASN A 83 -6.95 52.40 12.45
N GLN A 84 -8.01 52.98 11.88
CA GLN A 84 -9.12 52.21 11.33
C GLN A 84 -8.68 51.28 10.18
N GLN A 85 -7.80 51.76 9.30
CA GLN A 85 -7.21 50.94 8.24
C GLN A 85 -6.36 49.80 8.78
N LEU A 86 -5.48 50.11 9.74
CA LEU A 86 -4.63 49.11 10.39
C LEU A 86 -5.47 48.06 11.12
N GLU A 87 -6.60 48.44 11.70
CA GLU A 87 -7.53 47.53 12.36
C GLU A 87 -8.23 46.61 11.35
N ALA A 88 -8.71 47.16 10.23
CA ALA A 88 -9.28 46.37 9.14
C ALA A 88 -8.25 45.41 8.52
N GLU A 89 -7.01 45.86 8.32
CA GLU A 89 -5.92 45.03 7.84
C GLU A 89 -5.57 43.91 8.84
N ASN A 90 -5.48 44.23 10.14
CA ASN A 90 -5.25 43.23 11.18
C ASN A 90 -6.35 42.16 11.20
N MET A 91 -7.61 42.56 11.04
CA MET A 91 -8.73 41.62 10.98
C MET A 91 -8.63 40.69 9.77
N ARG A 92 -8.31 41.24 8.59
CA ARG A 92 -8.06 40.44 7.37
C ARG A 92 -6.89 39.47 7.57
N LEU A 93 -5.75 39.96 8.06
CA LEU A 93 -4.56 39.14 8.29
C LEU A 93 -4.81 38.01 9.30
N ARG A 94 -5.59 38.27 10.36
CA ARG A 94 -6.00 37.23 11.32
C ARG A 94 -6.88 36.17 10.66
N GLN A 95 -7.81 36.56 9.80
CA GLN A 95 -8.65 35.63 9.05
C GLN A 95 -7.83 34.78 8.09
N ASP A 96 -6.92 35.39 7.33
CA ASP A 96 -6.01 34.69 6.43
C ASP A 96 -5.13 33.69 7.19
N LEU A 97 -4.59 34.09 8.33
CA LEU A 97 -3.79 33.23 9.20
C LEU A 97 -4.58 32.00 9.67
N GLU A 98 -5.85 32.17 10.04
CA GLU A 98 -6.70 31.04 10.45
C GLU A 98 -7.02 30.12 9.27
N ASN A 99 -7.28 30.68 8.09
CA ASN A 99 -7.46 29.92 6.85
C ASN A 99 -6.21 29.09 6.50
N TYR A 100 -5.01 29.68 6.64
CA TYR A 100 -3.75 28.97 6.40
C TYR A 100 -3.51 27.86 7.43
N LYS A 101 -3.81 28.09 8.71
CA LYS A 101 -3.75 27.03 9.74
C LYS A 101 -4.67 25.87 9.40
N LEU A 102 -5.92 26.14 9.01
CA LEU A 102 -6.87 25.12 8.62
C LEU A 102 -6.37 24.31 7.41
N ALA A 103 -5.89 25.00 6.38
CA ALA A 103 -5.33 24.37 5.18
C ALA A 103 -4.10 23.49 5.52
N ALA A 104 -3.19 23.99 6.36
CA ALA A 104 -2.01 23.26 6.80
C ALA A 104 -2.39 22.00 7.62
N ASN A 105 -3.34 22.11 8.53
CA ASN A 105 -3.83 20.97 9.31
C ASN A 105 -4.49 19.91 8.41
N LYS A 106 -5.33 20.33 7.46
CA LYS A 106 -5.94 19.42 6.49
C LYS A 106 -4.89 18.70 5.62
N ALA A 107 -3.87 19.43 5.16
CA ALA A 107 -2.77 18.84 4.39
C ALA A 107 -1.97 17.83 5.24
N LYS A 108 -1.69 18.16 6.51
CA LYS A 108 -1.02 17.27 7.46
C LYS A 108 -1.81 15.98 7.68
N GLU A 109 -3.12 16.07 7.90
CA GLU A 109 -3.99 14.90 8.08
C GLU A 109 -4.02 14.00 6.83
N ALA A 110 -4.16 14.60 5.65
CA ALA A 110 -4.12 13.88 4.38
C ALA A 110 -2.78 13.17 4.19
N PHE A 111 -1.66 13.85 4.50
CA PHE A 111 -0.33 13.27 4.43
C PHE A 111 -0.17 12.08 5.38
N LEU A 112 -0.63 12.19 6.64
CA LEU A 112 -0.58 11.09 7.60
C LEU A 112 -1.41 9.89 7.13
N LYS A 113 -2.57 10.12 6.51
CA LYS A 113 -3.39 9.05 5.93
C LYS A 113 -2.65 8.34 4.78
N MET A 114 -2.06 9.09 3.86
CA MET A 114 -1.27 8.52 2.75
C MET A 114 -0.03 7.78 3.25
N GLN A 115 0.63 8.29 4.29
CA GLN A 115 1.78 7.63 4.91
C GLN A 115 1.40 6.27 5.51
N LYS A 116 0.28 6.20 6.24
CA LYS A 116 -0.24 4.94 6.80
C LYS A 116 -0.55 3.91 5.70
N GLU A 117 -1.21 4.33 4.62
CA GLU A 117 -1.52 3.44 3.49
C GLU A 117 -0.25 2.92 2.80
N ARG A 118 0.72 3.81 2.54
CA ARG A 118 2.03 3.44 2.00
C ARG A 118 2.72 2.41 2.89
N ASP A 119 2.70 2.61 4.20
CA ASP A 119 3.37 1.72 5.16
C ASP A 119 2.65 0.37 5.27
N PHE A 120 1.32 0.36 5.20
CA PHE A 120 0.52 -0.85 5.08
C PHE A 120 0.91 -1.65 3.83
N HIS A 121 0.96 -1.02 2.65
CA HIS A 121 1.37 -1.68 1.42
C HIS A 121 2.82 -2.20 1.48
N ARG A 122 3.75 -1.41 2.03
CA ARG A 122 5.15 -1.83 2.20
C ARG A 122 5.27 -3.05 3.12
N MET A 123 4.57 -3.04 4.25
CA MET A 123 4.55 -4.16 5.19
C MET A 123 3.92 -5.41 4.55
N HIS A 124 2.78 -5.24 3.88
CA HIS A 124 2.07 -6.32 3.22
C HIS A 124 2.92 -6.96 2.11
N HIS A 125 3.55 -6.14 1.26
CA HIS A 125 4.45 -6.63 0.22
C HIS A 125 5.61 -7.45 0.80
N ARG A 126 6.25 -6.95 1.88
CA ARG A 126 7.33 -7.69 2.57
C ARG A 126 6.84 -9.05 3.08
N ARG A 127 5.66 -9.09 3.72
CA ARG A 127 5.04 -10.35 4.19
C ARG A 127 4.80 -11.32 3.04
N VAL A 128 4.17 -10.88 1.96
CA VAL A 128 3.87 -11.72 0.78
C VAL A 128 5.15 -12.27 0.16
N VAL A 129 6.22 -11.46 0.07
CA VAL A 129 7.52 -11.92 -0.43
C VAL A 129 8.13 -13.00 0.47
N GLN A 130 8.04 -12.85 1.80
CA GLN A 130 8.49 -13.88 2.74
C GLN A 130 7.71 -15.18 2.58
N GLU A 131 6.38 -15.12 2.51
CA GLU A 131 5.52 -16.29 2.30
C GLU A 131 5.81 -16.97 0.96
N LYS A 132 5.94 -16.19 -0.12
CA LYS A 132 6.35 -16.68 -1.44
C LYS A 132 7.68 -17.44 -1.38
N ASN A 133 8.68 -16.88 -0.69
CA ASN A 133 10.01 -17.50 -0.60
C ASN A 133 9.99 -18.80 0.22
N ARG A 134 9.15 -18.90 1.25
CA ARG A 134 8.91 -20.15 1.98
C ARG A 134 8.31 -21.21 1.07
N LEU A 135 7.24 -20.88 0.35
CA LEU A 135 6.60 -21.80 -0.59
C LEU A 135 7.54 -22.25 -1.72
N ILE A 136 8.36 -21.35 -2.25
CA ILE A 136 9.38 -21.70 -3.24
C ILE A 136 10.36 -22.74 -2.67
N SER A 137 10.78 -22.57 -1.41
CA SER A 137 11.70 -23.50 -0.76
C SER A 137 11.05 -24.88 -0.55
N ASP A 138 9.77 -24.91 -0.15
CA ASP A 138 9.01 -26.15 0.01
C ASP A 138 8.83 -26.89 -1.32
N ILE A 139 8.48 -26.17 -2.40
CA ILE A 139 8.37 -26.75 -3.74
C ILE A 139 9.71 -27.34 -4.19
N LYS A 140 10.83 -26.65 -3.95
CA LYS A 140 12.17 -27.17 -4.29
C LYS A 140 12.48 -28.45 -3.52
N ARG A 141 12.23 -28.47 -2.22
CA ARG A 141 12.42 -29.66 -1.37
C ARG A 141 11.55 -30.83 -1.84
N LEU A 142 10.29 -30.57 -2.16
CA LEU A 142 9.35 -31.59 -2.64
C LEU A 142 9.81 -32.17 -3.98
N LYS A 143 10.22 -31.33 -4.93
CA LYS A 143 10.77 -31.77 -6.22
C LYS A 143 12.00 -32.66 -6.04
N ALA A 144 12.92 -32.27 -5.15
CA ALA A 144 14.11 -33.07 -4.85
C ALA A 144 13.74 -34.44 -4.26
N HIS A 145 12.76 -34.48 -3.35
CA HIS A 145 12.26 -35.71 -2.76
C HIS A 145 11.62 -36.65 -3.82
N TYR A 146 10.80 -36.12 -4.73
CA TYR A 146 10.22 -36.92 -5.82
C TYR A 146 11.26 -37.42 -6.81
N ALA A 147 12.26 -36.60 -7.16
CA ALA A 147 13.37 -37.03 -8.00
C ALA A 147 14.16 -38.20 -7.36
N SER A 148 14.22 -38.25 -6.02
CA SER A 148 14.87 -39.34 -5.29
C SER A 148 14.10 -40.67 -5.33
N TYR A 149 12.79 -40.66 -5.54
CA TYR A 149 11.98 -41.88 -5.66
C TYR A 149 12.13 -42.57 -7.01
N GLU A 150 12.44 -41.83 -8.07
CA GLU A 150 12.60 -42.39 -9.42
C GLU A 150 13.59 -43.57 -9.48
N PRO A 151 14.83 -43.47 -8.95
CA PRO A 151 15.76 -44.60 -8.94
C PRO A 151 15.28 -45.77 -8.06
N VAL A 152 14.59 -45.49 -6.95
CA VAL A 152 14.06 -46.54 -6.07
C VAL A 152 12.99 -47.36 -6.79
N LEU A 153 12.10 -46.69 -7.53
CA LEU A 153 11.08 -47.36 -8.35
C LEU A 153 11.72 -48.18 -9.47
N LYS A 154 12.72 -47.63 -10.18
CA LYS A 154 13.48 -48.37 -11.22
C LYS A 154 14.11 -49.64 -10.65
N GLN A 155 14.81 -49.53 -9.53
CA GLN A 155 15.42 -50.69 -8.85
C GLN A 155 14.38 -51.74 -8.44
N LEU A 156 13.22 -51.31 -7.94
CA LEU A 156 12.15 -52.24 -7.55
C LEU A 156 11.60 -52.99 -8.77
N THR A 157 11.40 -52.30 -9.91
CA THR A 157 10.99 -52.92 -11.17
C THR A 157 12.03 -53.92 -11.66
N GLU A 158 13.32 -53.58 -11.63
CA GLU A 158 14.41 -54.49 -12.01
C GLU A 158 14.47 -55.74 -11.14
N LYS A 159 14.33 -55.57 -9.81
CA LYS A 159 14.27 -56.70 -8.86
C LYS A 159 13.08 -57.61 -9.14
N TYR A 160 11.90 -57.03 -9.39
CA TYR A 160 10.70 -57.78 -9.74
C TYR A 160 10.89 -58.62 -11.00
N GLN A 161 11.42 -58.01 -12.07
CA GLN A 161 11.68 -58.71 -13.33
C GLN A 161 12.73 -59.82 -13.16
N THR A 162 13.77 -59.60 -12.35
CA THR A 162 14.80 -60.60 -12.07
C THR A 162 14.22 -61.79 -11.29
N ALA A 163 13.44 -61.52 -10.24
CA ALA A 163 12.77 -62.56 -9.47
C ALA A 163 11.80 -63.37 -10.35
N LEU A 164 11.08 -62.72 -11.27
CA LEU A 164 10.19 -63.39 -12.22
C LEU A 164 10.95 -64.35 -13.14
N ARG A 165 12.09 -63.90 -13.71
CA ARG A 165 12.95 -64.75 -14.55
C ARG A 165 13.53 -65.93 -13.78
N GLN A 166 14.02 -65.70 -12.55
CA GLN A 166 14.53 -66.76 -11.68
C GLN A 166 13.44 -67.79 -11.35
N LYS A 167 12.24 -67.34 -10.97
CA LYS A 167 11.09 -68.23 -10.71
C LYS A 167 10.81 -69.13 -11.90
N MET A 168 10.83 -68.59 -13.12
CA MET A 168 10.61 -69.35 -14.35
C MET A 168 11.71 -70.40 -14.59
N LEU A 169 12.99 -70.02 -14.43
CA LEU A 169 14.12 -70.95 -14.53
C LEU A 169 14.03 -72.09 -13.51
N THR A 170 13.80 -71.77 -12.24
CA THR A 170 13.65 -72.79 -11.18
C THR A 170 12.45 -73.69 -11.43
N SER A 171 11.37 -73.18 -12.02
CA SER A 171 10.23 -74.01 -12.44
C SER A 171 10.63 -75.01 -13.50
N LEU A 172 11.33 -74.57 -14.56
CA LEU A 172 11.79 -75.45 -15.64
C LEU A 172 12.79 -76.49 -15.16
N GLU A 173 13.71 -76.13 -14.25
CA GLU A 173 14.65 -77.07 -13.64
C GLU A 173 13.92 -78.14 -12.80
N ARG A 174 12.91 -77.72 -12.03
CA ARG A 174 12.07 -78.64 -11.26
C ARG A 174 11.33 -79.60 -12.19
N ASP A 175 10.72 -79.11 -13.26
CA ASP A 175 9.98 -79.92 -14.23
C ASP A 175 10.90 -80.94 -14.93
N ARG A 176 12.13 -80.52 -15.29
CA ARG A 176 13.15 -81.43 -15.83
C ARG A 176 13.56 -82.51 -14.82
N ALA A 177 13.80 -82.14 -13.56
CA ALA A 177 14.18 -83.09 -12.51
C ALA A 177 13.07 -84.12 -12.23
N VAL A 178 11.81 -83.67 -12.17
CA VAL A 178 10.63 -84.53 -12.04
C VAL A 178 10.52 -85.48 -13.24
N GLY A 179 10.67 -84.96 -14.47
CA GLY A 179 10.67 -85.78 -15.68
C GLY A 179 11.75 -86.87 -15.68
N GLN A 180 12.98 -86.54 -15.28
CA GLN A 180 14.06 -87.53 -15.14
C GLN A 180 13.77 -88.56 -14.04
N ALA A 181 13.20 -88.14 -12.91
CA ALA A 181 12.83 -89.05 -11.83
C ALA A 181 11.75 -90.05 -12.28
N VAL A 182 10.74 -89.60 -13.02
CA VAL A 182 9.70 -90.45 -13.62
C VAL A 182 10.31 -91.44 -14.63
N GLN A 183 11.19 -90.98 -15.53
CA GLN A 183 11.87 -91.87 -16.47
C GLN A 183 12.73 -92.94 -15.76
N LYS A 184 13.45 -92.55 -14.70
CA LYS A 184 14.23 -93.50 -13.88
C LYS A 184 13.32 -94.51 -13.17
N LYS A 185 12.16 -94.10 -12.64
CA LYS A 185 11.15 -95.00 -12.06
C LYS A 185 10.64 -96.01 -13.10
N ASN A 186 10.22 -95.54 -14.26
CA ASN A 186 9.71 -96.41 -15.34
C ASN A 186 10.78 -97.40 -15.84
N LYS A 187 12.05 -96.98 -15.94
CA LYS A 187 13.17 -97.88 -16.27
C LYS A 187 13.42 -98.93 -15.18
N LYS A 188 13.33 -98.57 -13.90
CA LYS A 188 13.44 -99.52 -12.78
C LYS A 188 12.30 -100.53 -12.79
N GLU A 189 11.06 -100.08 -13.03
CA GLU A 189 9.90 -100.96 -13.18
C GLU A 189 10.04 -101.91 -14.38
N LYS A 190 10.46 -101.43 -15.55
CA LYS A 190 10.74 -102.29 -16.70
C LYS A 190 11.80 -103.34 -16.38
N LYS A 191 12.92 -102.95 -15.76
CA LYS A 191 13.97 -103.90 -15.34
C LYS A 191 13.47 -104.90 -14.29
N LYS A 192 12.57 -104.49 -13.39
CA LYS A 192 11.95 -105.38 -12.40
C LYS A 192 11.06 -106.42 -13.11
N LYS A 193 10.18 -105.98 -14.00
CA LYS A 193 9.33 -106.87 -14.82
C LYS A 193 10.14 -107.83 -15.70
N GLU A 194 11.24 -107.35 -16.30
CA GLU A 194 12.12 -108.20 -17.12
C GLU A 194 12.84 -109.26 -16.27
N LYS A 195 13.28 -108.92 -15.06
CA LYS A 195 13.84 -109.90 -14.10
C LYS A 195 12.80 -110.91 -13.65
N GLU A 196 11.58 -110.48 -13.33
CA GLU A 196 10.46 -111.36 -12.99
C GLU A 196 10.15 -112.33 -14.15
N LEU A 197 10.11 -111.85 -15.39
CA LEU A 197 9.90 -112.68 -16.58
C LEU A 197 11.02 -113.72 -16.78
N LYS A 198 12.28 -113.33 -16.55
CA LYS A 198 13.43 -114.25 -16.61
C LYS A 198 13.42 -115.30 -15.50
N CYS A 199 12.97 -114.94 -14.29
CA CYS A 199 12.77 -115.92 -13.21
C CYS A 199 11.66 -116.93 -13.55
N ILE A 200 10.54 -116.46 -14.12
CA ILE A 200 9.44 -117.34 -14.55
C ILE A 200 9.91 -118.29 -15.67
N ALA A 201 10.71 -117.81 -16.61
CA ALA A 201 11.24 -118.63 -17.72
C ALA A 201 12.32 -119.65 -17.30
N PHE A 202 12.95 -119.49 -16.13
CA PHE A 202 13.96 -120.43 -15.60
C PHE A 202 13.34 -121.56 -14.75
N GLN A 203 12.04 -121.48 -14.45
CA GLN A 203 11.30 -122.46 -13.65
C GLN A 203 10.42 -123.41 -14.49
N GLN A 204 10.54 -123.36 -15.83
CA GLN A 204 9.96 -124.30 -16.78
C GLN A 204 11.07 -125.08 -17.47
#